data_AF-A0A6F9ALR8-F1
#
_entry.id   AF-A0A6F9ALR8-F1
#
_cell.length_a   1.000
_cell.length_b   1.000
_cell.length_c   1.000
_cell.angle_alpha   90.00
_cell.angle_beta   90.00
_cell.angle_gamma   90.00
#
_symmetry.space_group_name_H-M   'P 1'
#
loop_
_entity.id
_entity.type
_entity.pdbx_description
1 polymer ?
#
loop_
_entity_poly.entity_id
_entity_poly.type
_entity_poly.pdbx_seq_one_letter_code
_entity_poly.pdbx_strand_id
1 'polypeptide(L)'
;MESTYQNRPQKPTSESAGVFTWGHCERNESAANVSGFSSLPGHIQDFLFYRHCRHFPMLLDVPDKCGGPHKSADVFLLLVIKSSPVNYDRREVLRKTWAKERLQNGMWIRRIFLSGTTGTSFEKRKLNKLLRLENREHNDILQWDFNDSFFNLTLKQILFLEWMDKNCRQARFIFNGDDDIFANTDNMVDYLHSQKNKDGDKHLFAGHLIRYNQILNMALVGNAQR
;
A
#
# COMPACT_ATOMS: atom_id res chain seq x y z
N MET A 1 41.67 18.02 8.20
CA MET A 1 41.04 18.69 9.36
C MET A 1 39.80 19.40 8.84
N GLU A 2 38.78 18.66 8.41
CA GLU A 2 37.68 18.19 9.26
C GLU A 2 37.09 19.31 10.13
N SER A 3 35.92 19.82 9.76
CA SER A 3 34.73 19.47 10.52
C SER A 3 33.48 19.54 9.62
N THR A 4 32.76 18.43 9.68
CA THR A 4 31.49 18.10 9.04
C THR A 4 30.33 18.79 9.75
N TYR A 5 29.56 19.63 9.05
CA TYR A 5 28.23 20.03 9.52
C TYR A 5 27.23 18.92 9.20
N GLN A 6 26.98 18.08 10.20
CA GLN A 6 25.91 17.09 10.22
C GLN A 6 24.55 17.81 10.24
N ASN A 7 23.80 17.75 9.14
CA ASN A 7 22.36 18.03 9.15
C ASN A 7 21.65 16.92 9.95
N ARG A 8 21.46 17.19 11.23
CA ARG A 8 20.70 16.35 12.17
C ARG A 8 19.20 16.52 11.88
N PRO A 9 18.40 15.45 11.78
CA PRO A 9 16.94 15.59 11.69
C PRO A 9 16.42 16.31 12.94
N GLN A 10 15.62 17.37 12.73
CA GLN A 10 15.04 18.15 13.81
C GLN A 10 14.11 17.27 14.65
N LYS A 11 14.29 17.36 15.97
CA LYS A 11 13.50 16.66 16.99
C LYS A 11 12.13 17.35 17.08
N PRO A 12 11.03 16.60 17.24
CA PRO A 12 9.70 17.19 17.40
C PRO A 12 9.62 18.02 18.69
N THR A 13 9.13 19.25 18.60
CA THR A 13 8.74 20.08 19.73
C THR A 13 7.37 19.65 20.23
N SER A 14 7.27 19.31 21.52
CA SER A 14 6.03 18.82 22.13
C SER A 14 5.13 19.99 22.55
N GLU A 15 3.99 20.14 21.90
CA GLU A 15 2.83 20.81 22.48
C GLU A 15 1.58 19.92 22.32
N SER A 16 0.75 19.93 23.35
CA SER A 16 -0.42 19.10 23.70
C SER A 16 -1.19 18.36 22.59
N ALA A 17 -1.54 17.09 22.88
CA ALA A 17 -2.50 16.22 22.19
C ALA A 17 -2.29 16.12 20.66
N GLY A 18 -1.11 15.60 20.29
CA GLY A 18 -0.55 15.68 18.95
C GLY A 18 -1.32 14.97 17.85
N VAL A 19 -2.10 15.74 17.10
CA VAL A 19 -2.20 15.52 15.65
C VAL A 19 -0.87 16.00 15.07
N PHE A 20 0.05 15.07 14.82
CA PHE A 20 1.30 15.37 14.11
C PHE A 20 0.96 15.84 12.68
N THR A 21 1.03 17.14 12.44
CA THR A 21 0.96 17.69 11.09
C THR A 21 2.37 17.68 10.50
N TRP A 22 2.64 16.68 9.66
CA TRP A 22 3.81 16.76 8.78
C TRP A 22 3.60 17.95 7.84
N GLY A 23 4.61 18.82 7.72
CA GLY A 23 4.61 19.86 6.71
C GLY A 23 4.44 19.27 5.31
N HIS A 24 3.88 20.05 4.38
CA HIS A 24 3.80 19.64 2.98
C HIS A 24 5.21 19.30 2.47
N CYS A 25 5.36 18.17 1.76
CA CYS A 25 6.67 17.81 1.26
C CYS A 25 7.17 18.83 0.24
N GLU A 26 8.38 19.31 0.43
CA GLU A 26 8.98 20.33 -0.42
C GLU A 26 9.79 19.71 -1.56
N ARG A 27 9.99 20.49 -2.62
CA ARG A 27 10.79 20.08 -3.78
C ARG A 27 12.27 20.14 -3.41
N ASN A 28 13.00 19.04 -3.62
CA ASN A 28 14.46 19.07 -3.45
C ASN A 28 15.16 19.56 -4.73
N GLU A 29 15.43 20.86 -4.82
CA GLU A 29 16.10 21.48 -5.98
C GLU A 29 17.49 20.88 -6.28
N SER A 30 18.18 20.30 -5.28
CA SER A 30 19.48 19.66 -5.50
C SER A 30 19.40 18.45 -6.42
N ALA A 31 18.20 17.87 -6.61
CA ALA A 31 17.98 16.75 -7.52
C ALA A 31 18.22 17.13 -8.99
N ALA A 32 18.14 18.42 -9.34
CA ALA A 32 18.42 18.92 -10.68
C ALA A 32 19.91 18.85 -11.05
N ASN A 33 20.82 18.65 -10.09
CA ASN A 33 22.26 18.54 -10.33
C ASN A 33 22.70 17.19 -10.91
N VAL A 34 21.77 16.25 -11.12
CA VAL A 34 22.06 14.98 -11.77
C VAL A 34 22.44 15.23 -13.24
N SER A 35 23.52 14.60 -13.71
CA SER A 35 23.94 14.71 -15.11
C SER A 35 22.79 14.34 -16.06
N GLY A 36 22.51 15.21 -17.03
CA GLY A 36 21.44 15.01 -18.00
C GLY A 36 20.02 15.24 -17.48
N PHE A 37 19.83 15.80 -16.28
CA PHE A 37 18.51 15.98 -15.67
C PHE A 37 17.47 16.66 -16.58
N SER A 38 17.86 17.75 -17.25
CA SER A 38 16.98 18.52 -18.13
C SER A 38 16.47 17.74 -19.35
N SER A 39 17.17 16.67 -19.74
CA SER A 39 16.77 15.79 -20.84
C SER A 39 15.81 14.67 -20.40
N LEU A 40 15.62 14.48 -19.10
CA LEU A 40 14.74 13.44 -18.57
C LEU A 40 13.26 13.81 -18.80
N PRO A 41 12.37 12.82 -19.00
CA PRO A 41 10.93 13.07 -19.01
C PRO A 41 10.44 13.70 -17.71
N GLY A 42 9.41 14.56 -17.78
CA GLY A 42 8.91 15.32 -16.62
C GLY A 42 8.55 14.43 -15.41
N HIS A 43 7.92 13.28 -15.64
CA HIS A 43 7.58 12.34 -14.56
C HIS A 43 8.82 11.74 -13.85
N ILE A 44 9.96 11.60 -14.54
CA ILE A 44 11.22 11.17 -13.93
C ILE A 44 11.83 12.31 -13.13
N GLN A 45 11.77 13.54 -13.66
CA GLN A 45 12.21 14.72 -12.93
C GLN A 45 11.43 14.88 -11.62
N ASP A 46 10.09 14.76 -11.67
CA ASP A 46 9.22 14.78 -10.49
C ASP A 46 9.60 13.69 -9.48
N PHE A 47 9.81 12.46 -9.95
CA PHE A 47 10.28 11.38 -9.09
C PHE A 47 11.58 11.74 -8.37
N LEU A 48 12.57 12.28 -9.08
CA LEU A 48 13.86 12.68 -8.49
C LEU A 48 13.70 13.84 -7.50
N PHE A 49 12.87 14.83 -7.80
CA PHE A 49 12.58 15.94 -6.90
C PHE A 49 11.95 15.49 -5.59
N TYR A 50 11.03 14.53 -5.64
CA TYR A 50 10.20 14.13 -4.50
C TYR A 50 10.52 12.74 -3.93
N ARG A 51 11.61 12.07 -4.35
CA ARG A 51 12.00 10.73 -3.86
C ARG A 51 12.19 10.63 -2.34
N HIS A 52 12.40 11.76 -1.66
CA HIS A 52 12.59 11.85 -0.22
C HIS A 52 11.24 11.97 0.53
N CYS A 53 10.16 12.33 -0.16
CA CYS A 53 8.81 12.39 0.39
C CYS A 53 8.26 10.98 0.60
N ARG A 54 8.13 10.58 1.86
CA ARG A 54 7.56 9.27 2.24
C ARG A 54 6.33 9.37 3.12
N HIS A 55 6.09 10.54 3.72
CA HIS A 55 4.96 10.77 4.60
C HIS A 55 3.88 11.55 3.87
N PHE A 56 2.67 11.00 3.86
CA PHE A 56 1.49 11.62 3.26
C PHE A 56 0.31 11.52 4.22
N PRO A 57 -0.54 12.56 4.35
CA PRO A 57 -1.73 12.50 5.19
C PRO A 57 -2.65 11.34 4.77
N MET A 58 -3.14 10.59 5.75
CA MET A 58 -4.18 9.59 5.52
C MET A 58 -5.54 10.27 5.41
N LEU A 59 -6.29 9.97 4.35
CA LEU A 59 -7.61 10.52 4.07
C LEU A 59 -8.75 9.56 4.42
N LEU A 60 -8.49 8.26 4.30
CA LEU A 60 -9.39 7.16 4.67
C LEU A 60 -8.58 6.07 5.36
N ASP A 61 -9.09 5.61 6.50
CA ASP A 61 -8.53 4.55 7.31
C ASP A 61 -9.57 3.44 7.55
N VAL A 62 -9.11 2.22 7.81
CA VAL A 62 -9.93 1.05 8.16
C VAL A 62 -9.30 0.23 9.29
N PRO A 63 -9.05 0.83 10.48
CA PRO A 63 -8.21 0.23 11.53
C PRO A 63 -8.69 -1.13 12.02
N ASP A 64 -10.00 -1.37 11.96
CA ASP A 64 -10.62 -2.62 12.41
C ASP A 64 -10.69 -3.71 11.34
N LYS A 65 -10.12 -3.51 10.14
CA LYS A 65 -10.21 -4.48 9.03
C LYS A 65 -9.66 -5.87 9.40
N CYS A 66 -8.64 -5.92 10.24
CA CYS A 66 -8.07 -7.16 10.77
C CYS A 66 -8.60 -7.53 12.17
N GLY A 67 -9.75 -6.97 12.58
CA GLY A 67 -10.36 -7.20 13.89
C GLY A 67 -9.64 -6.49 15.05
N GLY A 68 -8.76 -5.53 14.73
CA GLY A 68 -7.90 -4.82 15.67
C GLY A 68 -6.54 -5.52 15.92
N PRO A 69 -5.65 -4.91 16.73
CA PRO A 69 -4.27 -5.36 16.90
C PRO A 69 -4.12 -6.81 17.35
N HIS A 70 -5.08 -7.32 18.13
CA HIS A 70 -5.04 -8.65 18.76
C HIS A 70 -5.77 -9.75 17.97
N LYS A 71 -6.55 -9.41 16.93
CA LYS A 71 -7.28 -10.40 16.10
C LYS A 71 -6.73 -10.54 14.69
N SER A 72 -5.65 -9.82 14.37
CA SER A 72 -5.04 -9.88 13.04
C SER A 72 -4.56 -11.27 12.64
N ALA A 73 -4.27 -12.15 13.61
CA ALA A 73 -3.93 -13.56 13.39
C ALA A 73 -5.06 -14.41 12.80
N ASP A 74 -6.32 -13.95 12.90
CA ASP A 74 -7.48 -14.62 12.31
C ASP A 74 -7.52 -14.40 10.78
N VAL A 75 -6.83 -13.38 10.26
CA VAL A 75 -6.74 -13.12 8.82
C VAL A 75 -5.69 -14.05 8.21
N PHE A 76 -6.16 -15.09 7.51
CA PHE A 76 -5.28 -16.03 6.83
C PHE A 76 -4.68 -15.41 5.55
N LEU A 77 -5.52 -14.81 4.71
CA LEU A 77 -5.10 -14.17 3.46
C LEU A 77 -5.67 -12.75 3.40
N LEU A 78 -4.78 -11.76 3.40
CA LEU A 78 -5.13 -10.36 3.14
C LEU A 78 -4.86 -10.02 1.67
N LEU A 79 -5.94 -9.76 0.93
CA LEU A 79 -5.88 -9.27 -0.44
C LEU A 79 -5.65 -7.76 -0.42
N VAL A 80 -4.50 -7.32 -0.92
CA VAL A 80 -4.09 -5.92 -0.99
C VAL A 80 -4.08 -5.52 -2.45
N ILE A 81 -5.08 -4.73 -2.84
CA ILE A 81 -5.37 -4.45 -4.24
C ILE A 81 -5.14 -2.98 -4.52
N LYS A 82 -4.16 -2.67 -5.35
CA LYS A 82 -3.88 -1.30 -5.81
C LYS A 82 -4.98 -0.88 -6.80
N SER A 83 -5.68 0.20 -6.48
CA SER A 83 -6.74 0.75 -7.33
C SER A 83 -6.68 2.27 -7.36
N SER A 84 -7.14 2.90 -8.44
CA SER A 84 -7.23 4.35 -8.57
C SER A 84 -8.60 4.85 -8.12
N PRO A 85 -8.75 6.08 -7.56
CA PRO A 85 -10.05 6.62 -7.15
C PRO A 85 -11.16 6.48 -8.20
N VAL A 86 -10.80 6.59 -9.49
CA VAL A 86 -11.74 6.50 -10.62
C VAL A 86 -12.30 5.10 -10.86
N ASN A 87 -11.64 4.05 -10.38
CA ASN A 87 -11.94 2.65 -10.72
C ASN A 87 -13.02 2.01 -9.82
N TYR A 88 -14.11 2.72 -9.54
CA TYR A 88 -15.22 2.19 -8.72
C TYR A 88 -15.74 0.84 -9.25
N ASP A 89 -16.03 0.77 -10.55
CA ASP A 89 -16.63 -0.42 -11.16
C ASP A 89 -15.71 -1.65 -11.06
N ARG A 90 -14.39 -1.45 -11.20
CA ARG A 90 -13.40 -2.55 -11.03
C ARG A 90 -13.43 -3.05 -9.59
N ARG A 91 -13.36 -2.15 -8.61
CA ARG A 91 -13.44 -2.54 -7.20
C ARG A 91 -14.72 -3.31 -6.94
N GLU A 92 -15.85 -2.83 -7.44
CA GLU A 92 -17.16 -3.46 -7.23
C GLU A 92 -17.27 -4.86 -7.85
N VAL A 93 -16.73 -5.06 -9.05
CA VAL A 93 -16.62 -6.41 -9.65
C VAL A 93 -15.75 -7.31 -8.78
N LEU A 94 -14.60 -6.83 -8.32
CA LEU A 94 -13.71 -7.57 -7.43
C LEU A 94 -14.40 -7.96 -6.12
N ARG A 95 -15.23 -7.07 -5.53
CA ARG A 95 -15.99 -7.38 -4.30
C ARG A 95 -16.94 -8.56 -4.49
N LYS A 96 -17.51 -8.69 -5.67
CA LYS A 96 -18.51 -9.71 -6.03
C LYS A 96 -17.89 -11.00 -6.59
N THR A 97 -16.61 -10.99 -6.90
CA THR A 97 -15.90 -12.10 -7.54
C THR A 97 -14.76 -12.61 -6.66
N TRP A 98 -13.55 -12.69 -7.19
CA TRP A 98 -12.43 -13.38 -6.56
C TRP A 98 -11.95 -12.73 -5.27
N ALA A 99 -12.16 -11.42 -5.13
CA ALA A 99 -11.74 -10.67 -3.95
C ALA A 99 -12.80 -10.62 -2.84
N LYS A 100 -13.91 -11.35 -2.98
CA LYS A 100 -14.96 -11.44 -1.96
C LYS A 100 -14.40 -11.90 -0.61
N GLU A 101 -14.66 -11.12 0.44
CA GLU A 101 -14.34 -11.53 1.82
C GLU A 101 -15.22 -12.73 2.21
N ARG A 102 -14.58 -13.82 2.64
CA ARG A 102 -15.25 -15.08 2.99
C ARG A 102 -14.34 -15.99 3.79
N LEU A 103 -14.93 -17.02 4.38
CA LEU A 103 -14.22 -18.21 4.82
C LEU A 103 -14.06 -19.16 3.64
N GLN A 104 -12.82 -19.56 3.37
CA GLN A 104 -12.48 -20.60 2.41
C GLN A 104 -11.76 -21.71 3.17
N ASN A 105 -12.33 -22.92 3.21
CA ASN A 105 -11.78 -24.05 3.98
C ASN A 105 -11.45 -23.69 5.45
N GLY A 106 -12.34 -22.90 6.09
CA GLY A 106 -12.16 -22.44 7.48
C GLY A 106 -11.14 -21.30 7.66
N MET A 107 -10.57 -20.77 6.58
CA MET A 107 -9.58 -19.69 6.61
C MET A 107 -10.17 -18.38 6.11
N TRP A 108 -9.98 -17.30 6.87
CA TRP A 108 -10.52 -15.99 6.49
C TRP A 108 -9.69 -15.32 5.39
N ILE A 109 -10.40 -14.92 4.33
CA ILE A 109 -9.91 -14.01 3.29
C ILE A 109 -10.49 -12.63 3.56
N ARG A 110 -9.62 -11.63 3.69
CA ARG A 110 -9.99 -10.20 3.83
C ARG A 110 -9.45 -9.39 2.66
N ARG A 111 -10.02 -8.22 2.41
CA ARG A 111 -9.63 -7.36 1.29
C ARG A 111 -9.44 -5.92 1.75
N ILE A 112 -8.43 -5.27 1.17
CA ILE A 112 -8.21 -3.82 1.22
C ILE A 112 -7.85 -3.32 -0.18
N PHE A 113 -8.46 -2.20 -0.56
CA PHE A 113 -8.04 -1.40 -1.70
C PHE A 113 -7.12 -0.27 -1.28
N LEU A 114 -6.02 -0.08 -2.01
CA LEU A 114 -5.06 1.00 -1.80
C LEU A 114 -5.25 2.09 -2.85
N SER A 115 -5.53 3.32 -2.39
CA SER A 115 -5.77 4.47 -3.25
C SER A 115 -4.92 5.68 -2.86
N GLY A 116 -4.53 6.48 -3.85
CA GLY A 116 -4.07 7.84 -3.63
C GLY A 116 -5.19 8.84 -3.95
N THR A 117 -4.81 10.01 -4.44
CA THR A 117 -5.69 11.04 -5.00
C THR A 117 -5.34 11.28 -6.47
N THR A 118 -6.26 11.77 -7.28
CA THR A 118 -5.97 12.06 -8.69
C THR A 118 -6.84 13.21 -9.20
N GLY A 119 -6.46 13.78 -10.35
CA GLY A 119 -7.14 14.92 -10.96
C GLY A 119 -6.74 16.28 -10.38
N THR A 120 -7.27 17.33 -10.99
CA THR A 120 -7.04 18.73 -10.58
C THR A 120 -8.00 19.15 -9.48
N SER A 121 -7.73 20.27 -8.78
CA SER A 121 -8.46 20.80 -7.62
C SER A 121 -9.93 20.39 -7.47
N PHE A 122 -10.75 20.62 -8.50
CA PHE A 122 -12.17 20.25 -8.49
C PHE A 122 -12.41 18.73 -8.63
N GLU A 123 -11.76 18.09 -9.61
CA GLU A 123 -11.85 16.66 -9.86
C GLU A 123 -11.36 15.84 -8.66
N LYS A 124 -10.20 16.21 -8.09
CA LYS A 124 -9.65 15.60 -6.87
C LYS A 124 -10.64 15.66 -5.72
N ARG A 125 -11.28 16.82 -5.51
CA ARG A 125 -12.31 16.98 -4.47
C ARG A 125 -13.53 16.09 -4.73
N LYS A 126 -13.98 16.03 -5.99
CA LYS A 126 -15.11 15.18 -6.41
C LYS A 126 -14.79 13.70 -6.19
N LEU A 127 -13.64 13.22 -6.65
CA LEU A 127 -13.22 11.83 -6.52
C LEU A 127 -13.01 11.44 -5.04
N ASN A 128 -12.38 12.30 -4.24
CA ASN A 128 -12.26 12.05 -2.80
C ASN A 128 -13.62 11.97 -2.10
N LYS A 129 -14.61 12.77 -2.52
CA LYS A 129 -15.98 12.66 -1.99
C LYS A 129 -16.64 11.34 -2.38
N LEU A 130 -16.52 10.91 -3.64
CA LEU A 130 -17.08 9.65 -4.12
C LEU A 130 -16.44 8.44 -3.41
N LEU A 131 -15.11 8.44 -3.28
CA LEU A 131 -14.38 7.37 -2.58
C LEU A 131 -14.74 7.29 -1.09
N ARG A 132 -14.97 8.45 -0.44
CA ARG A 132 -15.48 8.49 0.94
C ARG A 132 -16.88 7.88 1.06
N LEU A 133 -17.76 8.11 0.10
CA LEU A 133 -19.11 7.51 0.09
C LEU A 133 -19.00 6.00 -0.10
N GLU A 134 -18.20 5.55 -1.06
CA GLU A 134 -17.92 4.12 -1.27
C GLU A 134 -17.37 3.46 0.01
N ASN A 135 -16.39 4.08 0.67
CA ASN A 135 -15.77 3.51 1.86
C ASN A 135 -16.72 3.48 3.07
N ARG A 136 -17.73 4.35 3.15
CA ARG A 136 -18.76 4.26 4.20
C ARG A 136 -19.59 2.98 4.08
N GLU A 137 -19.84 2.54 2.85
CA GLU A 137 -20.62 1.33 2.58
C GLU A 137 -19.77 0.05 2.74
N HIS A 138 -18.51 0.08 2.27
CA HIS A 138 -17.69 -1.13 2.15
C HIS A 138 -16.59 -1.27 3.20
N ASN A 139 -16.17 -0.16 3.83
CA ASN A 139 -15.11 -0.11 4.84
C ASN A 139 -13.86 -0.91 4.43
N ASP A 140 -13.40 -0.73 3.20
CA ASP A 140 -12.33 -1.53 2.58
C ASP A 140 -11.31 -0.72 1.78
N ILE A 141 -11.24 0.60 1.99
CA ILE A 141 -10.36 1.50 1.24
C ILE A 141 -9.42 2.23 2.19
N LEU A 142 -8.11 2.07 1.97
CA LEU A 142 -7.09 2.94 2.51
C LEU A 142 -6.73 4.01 1.48
N GLN A 143 -6.72 5.27 1.93
CA GLN A 143 -6.39 6.39 1.06
C GLN A 143 -5.37 7.33 1.70
N TRP A 144 -4.36 7.73 0.93
CA TRP A 144 -3.41 8.77 1.30
C TRP A 144 -3.40 9.93 0.30
N ASP A 145 -3.02 11.11 0.76
CA ASP A 145 -3.00 12.34 -0.03
C ASP A 145 -1.73 12.50 -0.91
N PHE A 146 -1.45 11.50 -1.74
CA PHE A 146 -0.43 11.59 -2.80
C PHE A 146 -1.07 11.47 -4.19
N ASN A 147 -0.38 11.91 -5.23
CA ASN A 147 -0.88 11.75 -6.61
C ASN A 147 -0.75 10.28 -7.04
N ASP A 148 -1.88 9.64 -7.28
CA ASP A 148 -1.99 8.24 -7.68
C ASP A 148 -1.62 8.09 -9.16
N SER A 149 -0.40 7.64 -9.39
CA SER A 149 0.17 7.44 -10.71
C SER A 149 0.99 6.15 -10.74
N PHE A 150 1.27 5.64 -11.95
CA PHE A 150 2.10 4.45 -12.15
C PHE A 150 3.46 4.55 -11.44
N PHE A 151 4.10 5.72 -11.48
CA PHE A 151 5.41 5.95 -10.83
C PHE A 151 5.34 5.98 -9.30
N ASN A 152 4.16 6.22 -8.74
CA ASN A 152 3.94 6.25 -7.28
C ASN A 152 3.39 4.95 -6.72
N LEU A 153 3.33 3.86 -7.49
CA LEU A 153 2.88 2.55 -6.98
C LEU A 153 3.80 2.02 -5.88
N THR A 154 5.12 2.25 -5.96
CA THR A 154 6.05 1.87 -4.89
C THR A 154 5.78 2.67 -3.60
N LEU A 155 5.49 3.96 -3.71
CA LEU A 155 5.10 4.79 -2.57
C LEU A 155 3.79 4.27 -1.95
N LYS A 156 2.79 3.96 -2.79
CA LYS A 156 1.52 3.35 -2.36
C LYS A 156 1.75 2.07 -1.55
N GLN A 157 2.68 1.22 -2.00
CA GLN A 157 3.05 -0.01 -1.31
C GLN A 157 3.72 0.25 0.04
N ILE A 158 4.67 1.21 0.10
CA ILE A 158 5.38 1.56 1.34
C ILE A 158 4.39 2.07 2.39
N LEU A 159 3.49 2.98 2.02
CA LEU A 159 2.47 3.52 2.91
C LEU A 159 1.54 2.42 3.46
N PHE A 160 1.19 1.45 2.63
CA PHE A 160 0.44 0.28 3.08
C PHE A 160 1.22 -0.57 4.08
N LEU A 161 2.51 -0.85 3.85
CA LEU A 161 3.32 -1.65 4.76
C LEU A 161 3.44 -0.98 6.13
N GLU A 162 3.58 0.35 6.19
CA GLU A 162 3.57 1.12 7.44
C GLU A 162 2.22 1.03 8.18
N TRP A 163 1.11 1.05 7.45
CA TRP A 163 -0.22 0.86 8.03
C TRP A 163 -0.43 -0.58 8.52
N MET A 164 0.04 -1.57 7.76
CA MET A 164 -0.11 -2.98 8.07
C MET A 164 0.63 -3.35 9.36
N ASP A 165 1.84 -2.83 9.57
CA ASP A 165 2.62 -3.08 10.79
C ASP A 165 1.86 -2.67 12.07
N LYS A 166 0.98 -1.66 11.97
CA LYS A 166 0.16 -1.19 13.08
C LYS A 166 -1.17 -1.94 13.22
N ASN A 167 -1.84 -2.25 12.11
CA ASN A 167 -3.25 -2.68 12.12
C ASN A 167 -3.45 -4.18 11.80
N CYS A 168 -2.52 -4.80 11.07
CA CYS A 168 -2.67 -6.14 10.52
C CYS A 168 -1.39 -6.98 10.66
N ARG A 169 -0.57 -6.73 11.69
CA ARG A 169 0.77 -7.30 11.84
C ARG A 169 0.83 -8.83 11.80
N GLN A 170 -0.21 -9.50 12.29
CA GLN A 170 -0.27 -10.97 12.37
C GLN A 170 -1.07 -11.62 11.23
N ALA A 171 -1.48 -10.88 10.20
CA ALA A 171 -2.06 -11.50 9.01
C ALA A 171 -1.05 -12.48 8.40
N ARG A 172 -1.47 -13.72 8.14
CA ARG A 172 -0.54 -14.82 7.82
C ARG A 172 0.08 -14.66 6.43
N PHE A 173 -0.73 -14.34 5.44
CA PHE A 173 -0.30 -14.14 4.07
C PHE A 173 -0.91 -12.88 3.49
N ILE A 174 -0.13 -12.21 2.65
CA ILE A 174 -0.55 -11.04 1.87
C ILE A 174 -0.50 -11.41 0.41
N PHE A 175 -1.56 -11.12 -0.33
CA PHE A 175 -1.52 -11.07 -1.79
C PHE A 175 -1.50 -9.61 -2.24
N ASN A 176 -0.44 -9.20 -2.94
CA ASN A 176 -0.39 -7.89 -3.58
C ASN A 176 -0.77 -8.02 -5.06
N GLY A 177 -1.80 -7.29 -5.50
CA GLY A 177 -2.30 -7.30 -6.88
C GLY A 177 -2.81 -5.93 -7.33
N ASP A 178 -3.11 -5.84 -8.62
CA ASP A 178 -3.75 -4.67 -9.25
C ASP A 178 -5.25 -4.94 -9.44
N ASP A 179 -6.04 -3.92 -9.79
CA ASP A 179 -7.49 -4.03 -9.93
C ASP A 179 -7.97 -4.55 -11.30
N ASP A 180 -7.03 -4.90 -12.19
CA ASP A 180 -7.27 -5.39 -13.56
C ASP A 180 -6.81 -6.83 -13.79
N ILE A 181 -6.57 -7.59 -12.72
CA ILE A 181 -6.23 -9.01 -12.79
C ILE A 181 -7.36 -9.91 -12.30
N PHE A 182 -7.25 -11.19 -12.64
CA PHE A 182 -8.02 -12.26 -12.05
C PHE A 182 -7.10 -13.12 -11.17
N ALA A 183 -7.59 -13.52 -9.99
CA ALA A 183 -6.89 -14.41 -9.08
C ALA A 183 -7.82 -15.56 -8.64
N ASN A 184 -7.33 -16.80 -8.70
CA ASN A 184 -8.04 -17.91 -8.08
C ASN A 184 -7.69 -17.99 -6.59
N THR A 185 -8.47 -17.29 -5.76
CA THR A 185 -8.22 -17.20 -4.32
C THR A 185 -8.48 -18.51 -3.57
N ASP A 186 -9.28 -19.43 -4.13
CA ASP A 186 -9.48 -20.77 -3.57
C ASP A 186 -8.20 -21.60 -3.69
N ASN A 187 -7.64 -21.66 -4.90
CA ASN A 187 -6.36 -22.35 -5.14
C ASN A 187 -5.20 -21.73 -4.34
N MET A 188 -5.21 -20.41 -4.15
CA MET A 188 -4.21 -19.74 -3.32
C MET A 188 -4.29 -20.22 -1.87
N VAL A 189 -5.50 -20.29 -1.30
CA VAL A 189 -5.70 -20.78 0.06
C VAL A 189 -5.22 -22.23 0.20
N ASP A 190 -5.57 -23.10 -0.75
CA ASP A 190 -5.14 -24.51 -0.73
C ASP A 190 -3.61 -24.65 -0.84
N TYR A 191 -2.99 -23.88 -1.76
CA TYR A 191 -1.54 -23.84 -1.90
C TYR A 191 -0.86 -23.39 -0.61
N LEU A 192 -1.28 -22.25 -0.04
CA LEU A 192 -0.69 -21.66 1.16
C LEU A 192 -0.88 -22.57 2.38
N HIS A 193 -2.04 -23.20 2.50
CA HIS A 193 -2.32 -24.16 3.57
C HIS A 193 -1.39 -25.38 3.49
N SER A 194 -1.10 -25.87 2.28
CA SER A 194 -0.15 -26.97 2.07
C SER A 194 1.30 -26.63 2.44
N GLN A 195 1.67 -25.34 2.47
CA GLN A 195 3.01 -24.89 2.87
C GLN A 195 3.18 -24.83 4.39
N LYS A 196 2.09 -24.66 5.15
CA LYS A 196 2.11 -24.51 6.63
C LYS A 196 2.80 -25.69 7.34
N ASN A 197 2.72 -26.88 6.75
CA ASN A 197 3.21 -28.12 7.35
C ASN A 197 4.61 -28.55 6.87
N LYS A 198 5.28 -27.74 6.04
CA LYS A 198 6.55 -28.10 5.36
C LYS A 198 7.76 -27.29 5.85
N ASP A 199 7.88 -27.15 7.17
CA ASP A 199 8.90 -26.39 7.93
C ASP A 199 8.44 -24.96 8.29
N GLY A 200 8.10 -24.76 9.56
CA GLY A 200 7.49 -23.56 10.13
C GLY A 200 8.31 -22.27 10.15
N ASP A 201 9.38 -22.15 9.35
CA ASP A 201 10.35 -21.05 9.39
C ASP A 201 10.69 -20.42 8.01
N LYS A 202 9.94 -20.73 6.94
CA LYS A 202 10.25 -20.16 5.61
C LYS A 202 9.43 -18.90 5.32
N HIS A 203 10.13 -17.78 5.12
CA HIS A 203 9.59 -16.59 4.47
C HIS A 203 9.10 -16.97 3.06
N LEU A 204 7.79 -16.90 2.81
CA LEU A 204 7.23 -17.16 1.48
C LEU A 204 7.22 -15.85 0.68
N PHE A 205 7.89 -15.89 -0.47
CA PHE A 205 7.73 -14.89 -1.52
C PHE A 205 7.53 -15.60 -2.86
N ALA A 206 6.30 -15.58 -3.39
CA ALA A 206 5.94 -16.31 -4.62
C ALA A 206 5.23 -15.41 -5.64
N GLY A 207 5.52 -15.66 -6.91
CA GLY A 207 5.01 -14.87 -8.04
C GLY A 207 5.70 -15.19 -9.36
N HIS A 208 5.42 -14.41 -10.40
CA HIS A 208 6.15 -14.53 -11.66
C HIS A 208 7.49 -13.80 -11.55
N LEU A 209 8.58 -14.57 -11.37
CA LEU A 209 9.92 -14.04 -11.19
C LEU A 209 10.64 -13.85 -12.53
N ILE A 210 10.82 -12.60 -12.95
CA ILE A 210 11.62 -12.27 -14.15
C ILE A 210 13.09 -12.09 -13.73
N ARG A 211 13.92 -13.12 -13.97
CA ARG A 211 15.33 -13.12 -13.55
C ARG A 211 16.22 -12.11 -14.28
N TYR A 212 15.83 -11.68 -15.48
CA TYR A 212 16.69 -10.85 -16.34
C TYR A 212 16.40 -9.33 -16.28
N ASN A 213 15.36 -8.90 -15.57
CA ASN A 213 14.98 -7.47 -15.45
C ASN A 213 14.48 -7.04 -14.06
N GLN A 214 14.62 -7.87 -13.01
CA GLN A 214 14.18 -7.59 -11.62
C GLN A 214 12.84 -6.82 -11.52
N ILE A 215 11.78 -7.35 -12.15
CA ILE A 215 10.41 -6.91 -11.90
C ILE A 215 9.62 -8.16 -11.48
N LEU A 216 9.08 -8.12 -10.28
CA LEU A 216 8.18 -9.13 -9.74
C LEU A 216 6.76 -8.59 -9.86
N ASN A 217 6.00 -9.14 -10.80
CA ASN A 217 4.57 -8.94 -10.85
C ASN A 217 3.91 -10.10 -10.10
N MET A 218 3.09 -9.74 -9.10
CA MET A 218 2.48 -10.62 -8.10
C MET A 218 3.47 -11.05 -7.02
N ALA A 219 3.16 -10.70 -5.78
CA ALA A 219 3.93 -11.10 -4.62
C ALA A 219 2.98 -11.60 -3.54
N LEU A 220 3.05 -12.90 -3.27
CA LEU A 220 2.56 -13.48 -2.02
C LEU A 220 3.65 -13.33 -0.98
N VAL A 221 3.47 -12.45 0.00
CA VAL A 221 4.41 -12.29 1.12
C VAL A 221 3.82 -12.96 2.35
N GLY A 222 4.48 -13.98 2.87
CA GLY A 222 4.13 -14.63 4.14
C GLY A 222 5.02 -14.10 5.26
N ASN A 223 4.41 -13.63 6.35
CA ASN A 223 5.11 -13.39 7.60
C ASN A 223 5.08 -14.66 8.44
N ALA A 224 6.24 -15.25 8.67
CA ALA A 224 6.45 -16.25 9.70
C ALA A 224 6.71 -15.51 11.02
N GLN A 225 5.68 -15.26 11.83
CA GLN A 225 5.88 -14.91 13.23
C GLN A 225 4.90 -15.66 14.14
N ARG A 226 5.49 -16.13 15.25
CA ARG A 226 5.01 -17.10 16.25
C ARG A 226 3.66 -16.78 16.88
#